data_AF-A0A520BF51-F1
#
_entry.id   AF-A0A520BF51-F1
#
_cell.length_a   1.000
_cell.length_b   1.000
_cell.length_c   1.000
_cell.angle_alpha   90.00
_cell.angle_beta   90.00
_cell.angle_gamma   90.00
#
_symmetry.space_group_name_H-M   'P 1'
#
loop_
_entity.id
_entity.type
_entity.pdbx_description
1 polymer ?
#
loop_
_entity_poly.entity_id
_entity_poly.type
_entity_poly.pdbx_seq_one_letter_code
_entity_poly.pdbx_strand_id
1 'polypeptide(L)'
;MTKAYIILLLIIPFVALSQEKNNYSKRLKAVKNRSVTYYNIDGIDFTSQTFSSPFTDKDLKFAYRKYSITNDDLKSKDDSLAYNNVHITKREKISDSLHAISSYYFIEDKQKLTTVICFTNYDTPNQQFERELINLIVEDRLPPNFFEDNQIDSIDFAGRKIQLSNSCYWTNVNTVQCPYLGEMNWSLHQTLQSATKAIQNQLTVTELRKGLKIISKTEIKVIFENTPTTALKVVYGFTGLTNLAVKTSGGKTLIAYYVADKVRDHYVSCVMSFWDNDKILENGLPPLLDKVMQLSK
;
A
#
# COMPACT_ATOMS: atom_id res chain seq x y z
N MET A 1 23.98 31.75 64.70
CA MET A 1 24.45 30.92 63.57
C MET A 1 23.31 30.05 63.11
N THR A 2 22.66 30.40 62.02
CA THR A 2 21.63 29.57 61.39
C THR A 2 21.68 29.85 59.91
N LYS A 3 22.37 28.98 59.18
CA LYS A 3 22.45 29.01 57.72
C LYS A 3 21.07 28.57 57.18
N ALA A 4 20.33 29.49 56.59
CA ALA A 4 19.15 29.15 55.81
C ALA A 4 19.63 28.57 54.48
N TYR A 5 19.36 27.28 54.27
CA TYR A 5 19.59 26.62 52.99
C TYR A 5 18.50 27.05 52.01
N ILE A 6 18.89 27.77 50.97
CA ILE A 6 18.05 28.08 49.82
C ILE A 6 17.89 26.77 49.02
N ILE A 7 16.71 26.16 49.11
CA ILE A 7 16.34 25.04 48.24
C ILE A 7 15.98 25.64 46.88
N LEU A 8 16.91 25.55 45.94
CA LEU A 8 16.71 25.88 44.54
C LEU A 8 15.84 24.78 43.90
N LEU A 9 14.53 25.03 43.80
CA LEU A 9 13.60 24.20 43.03
C LEU A 9 13.91 24.39 41.55
N LEU A 10 14.73 23.49 40.99
CA LEU A 10 14.91 23.33 39.54
C LEU A 10 13.57 22.89 38.95
N ILE A 11 12.83 23.85 38.39
CA ILE A 11 11.71 23.59 37.50
C ILE A 11 12.31 22.99 36.23
N ILE A 12 12.43 21.67 36.18
CA ILE A 12 12.72 20.95 34.96
C ILE A 12 11.52 21.19 34.05
N PRO A 13 11.68 21.83 32.87
CA PRO A 13 10.61 21.82 31.89
C PRO A 13 10.41 20.35 31.52
N PHE A 14 9.28 19.78 31.92
CA PHE A 14 8.75 18.59 31.29
C PHE A 14 8.54 18.96 29.83
N VAL A 15 9.56 18.73 29.00
CA VAL A 15 9.37 18.58 27.58
C VAL A 15 8.47 17.37 27.48
N ALA A 16 7.17 17.62 27.38
CA ALA A 16 6.23 16.63 26.91
C ALA A 16 6.72 16.28 25.51
N LEU A 17 7.61 15.30 25.43
CA LEU A 17 7.69 14.41 24.29
C LEU A 17 6.29 13.81 24.23
N SER A 18 5.38 14.51 23.54
CA SER A 18 4.26 13.86 22.90
C SER A 18 4.91 12.74 22.13
N GLN A 19 4.82 11.51 22.66
CA GLN A 19 5.15 10.33 21.89
C GLN A 19 4.38 10.52 20.60
N GLU A 20 5.07 10.64 19.46
CA GLU A 20 4.41 10.72 18.18
C GLU A 20 3.65 9.40 18.01
N LYS A 21 2.42 9.38 18.49
CA LYS A 21 1.45 8.33 18.25
C LYS A 21 1.46 8.16 16.73
N ASN A 22 1.69 6.94 16.28
CA ASN A 22 1.86 6.60 14.87
C ASN A 22 0.86 7.41 14.04
N ASN A 23 1.37 8.38 13.26
CA ASN A 23 0.52 9.32 12.54
C ASN A 23 0.04 8.69 11.24
N TYR A 24 -0.76 7.63 11.35
CA TYR A 24 -1.39 6.96 10.22
C TYR A 24 -2.27 7.93 9.41
N SER A 25 -2.78 9.01 10.02
CA SER A 25 -3.70 9.94 9.36
C SER A 25 -3.14 10.63 8.13
N LYS A 26 -1.81 10.72 8.03
CA LYS A 26 -1.10 11.32 6.90
C LYS A 26 -0.73 10.32 5.81
N ARG A 27 -0.99 9.02 6.01
CA ARG A 27 -0.43 7.93 5.20
C ARG A 27 -1.45 6.89 4.78
N LEU A 28 -2.44 6.63 5.63
CA LEU A 28 -3.53 5.71 5.35
C LEU A 28 -4.44 6.30 4.29
N LYS A 29 -4.63 5.54 3.21
CA LYS A 29 -5.60 5.81 2.16
C LYS A 29 -6.51 4.61 1.96
N ALA A 30 -7.72 4.84 1.49
CA ALA A 30 -8.73 3.81 1.29
C ALA A 30 -9.54 4.06 0.01
N VAL A 31 -10.00 2.98 -0.62
CA VAL A 31 -10.96 3.02 -1.74
C VAL A 31 -12.06 2.00 -1.45
N LYS A 32 -13.31 2.41 -1.56
CA LYS A 32 -14.47 1.53 -1.35
C LYS A 32 -15.03 1.04 -2.67
N ASN A 33 -14.84 -0.25 -2.95
CA ASN A 33 -15.38 -0.90 -4.14
C ASN A 33 -16.45 -1.94 -3.75
N ARG A 34 -17.72 -1.59 -4.02
CA ARG A 34 -18.89 -2.41 -3.67
C ARG A 34 -18.89 -2.76 -2.17
N SER A 35 -18.70 -4.03 -1.82
CA SER A 35 -18.74 -4.56 -0.46
C SER A 35 -17.35 -4.71 0.18
N VAL A 36 -16.28 -4.35 -0.52
CA VAL A 36 -14.90 -4.47 -0.04
C VAL A 36 -14.30 -3.07 0.03
N THR A 37 -13.71 -2.76 1.17
CA THR A 37 -12.85 -1.58 1.31
C THR A 37 -11.41 -2.05 1.23
N TYR A 38 -10.64 -1.39 0.37
CA TYR A 38 -9.21 -1.58 0.22
C TYR A 38 -8.51 -0.44 0.93
N TYR A 39 -7.37 -0.73 1.54
CA TYR A 39 -6.56 0.23 2.27
C TYR A 39 -5.09 0.06 1.90
N ASN A 40 -4.35 1.16 1.97
CA ASN A 40 -2.90 1.18 1.81
C ASN A 40 -2.27 2.11 2.87
N ILE A 41 -1.23 1.62 3.54
CA ILE A 41 -0.35 2.35 4.45
C ILE A 41 0.94 1.54 4.54
N ASP A 42 2.13 2.13 4.58
CA ASP A 42 3.30 1.28 4.92
C ASP A 42 3.90 0.53 3.74
N GLY A 43 3.31 0.62 2.57
CA GLY A 43 3.44 -0.40 1.51
C GLY A 43 2.68 -1.69 1.84
N ILE A 44 1.78 -1.64 2.83
CA ILE A 44 0.91 -2.73 3.25
C ILE A 44 -0.46 -2.50 2.62
N ASP A 45 -0.84 -3.42 1.74
CA ASP A 45 -2.21 -3.51 1.25
C ASP A 45 -3.01 -4.40 2.18
N PHE A 46 -4.18 -3.91 2.58
CA PHE A 46 -5.10 -4.69 3.39
C PHE A 46 -6.55 -4.37 3.02
N THR A 47 -7.46 -5.25 3.42
CA THR A 47 -8.88 -5.16 3.06
C THR A 47 -9.78 -5.36 4.26
N SER A 48 -10.98 -4.79 4.19
CA SER A 48 -12.08 -5.13 5.09
C SER A 48 -13.34 -5.45 4.31
N GLN A 49 -14.07 -6.48 4.76
CA GLN A 49 -15.38 -6.83 4.22
C GLN A 49 -16.31 -7.33 5.31
N THR A 50 -17.49 -6.73 5.39
CA THR A 50 -18.59 -7.22 6.24
C THR A 50 -19.50 -8.15 5.43
N PHE A 51 -19.78 -9.32 5.98
CA PHE A 51 -20.72 -10.29 5.44
C PHE A 51 -22.06 -10.11 6.13
N SER A 52 -23.16 -10.34 5.41
CA SER A 52 -24.50 -10.34 6.01
C SER A 52 -24.76 -11.54 6.94
N SER A 53 -23.79 -12.44 7.10
CA SER A 53 -23.89 -13.63 7.94
C SER A 53 -23.41 -13.35 9.37
N PRO A 54 -24.12 -13.85 10.40
CA PRO A 54 -23.71 -13.70 11.79
C PRO A 54 -22.36 -14.32 12.11
N PHE A 55 -21.74 -13.91 13.22
CA PHE A 55 -20.52 -14.53 13.74
C PHE A 55 -20.83 -15.85 14.48
N THR A 56 -20.99 -16.95 13.73
CA THR A 56 -21.20 -18.30 14.30
C THR A 56 -20.28 -19.32 13.62
N ASP A 57 -19.97 -20.42 14.30
CA ASP A 57 -19.14 -21.49 13.74
C ASP A 57 -19.67 -22.05 12.41
N LYS A 58 -20.99 -22.04 12.24
CA LYS A 58 -21.64 -22.49 11.00
C LYS A 58 -21.42 -21.49 9.88
N ASP A 59 -21.63 -20.20 10.16
CA ASP A 59 -21.59 -19.12 9.17
C ASP A 59 -20.17 -18.72 8.79
N LEU A 60 -19.22 -18.80 9.73
CA LEU A 60 -17.79 -18.56 9.48
C LEU A 60 -17.23 -19.49 8.40
N LYS A 61 -17.79 -20.70 8.21
CA LYS A 61 -17.39 -21.60 7.12
C LYS A 61 -17.55 -20.98 5.74
N PHE A 62 -18.54 -20.11 5.54
CA PHE A 62 -18.72 -19.41 4.27
C PHE A 62 -17.61 -18.38 4.06
N ALA A 63 -17.32 -17.58 5.08
CA ALA A 63 -16.24 -16.60 5.04
C ALA A 63 -14.88 -17.30 4.84
N TYR A 64 -14.60 -18.38 5.57
CA TYR A 64 -13.38 -19.19 5.43
C TYR A 64 -13.16 -19.67 3.99
N ARG A 65 -14.19 -20.21 3.33
CA ARG A 65 -14.07 -20.65 1.93
C ARG A 65 -13.67 -19.51 1.00
N LYS A 66 -14.22 -18.31 1.19
CA LYS A 66 -13.88 -17.15 0.36
C LYS A 66 -12.39 -16.77 0.48
N TYR A 67 -11.83 -16.90 1.68
CA TYR A 67 -10.43 -16.58 1.97
C TYR A 67 -9.51 -17.81 1.95
N SER A 68 -9.97 -18.93 1.38
CA SER A 68 -9.21 -20.19 1.30
C SER A 68 -8.65 -20.64 2.64
N ILE A 69 -9.41 -20.44 3.73
CA ILE A 69 -9.09 -20.92 5.07
C ILE A 69 -9.61 -22.36 5.20
N THR A 70 -8.72 -23.30 5.50
CA THR A 70 -9.04 -24.72 5.63
C THR A 70 -9.13 -25.14 7.10
N ASN A 71 -9.49 -26.39 7.38
CA ASN A 71 -9.49 -26.92 8.75
C ASN A 71 -8.08 -27.06 9.31
N ASP A 72 -7.07 -27.25 8.46
CA ASP A 72 -5.67 -27.42 8.84
C ASP A 72 -5.00 -26.09 9.21
N ASP A 73 -5.57 -24.96 8.76
CA ASP A 73 -5.11 -23.64 9.17
C ASP A 73 -5.35 -23.44 10.68
N LEU A 74 -4.29 -23.11 11.41
CA LEU A 74 -4.35 -22.83 12.86
C LEU A 74 -5.21 -21.60 13.10
N LYS A 75 -6.30 -21.80 13.85
CA LYS A 75 -7.24 -20.75 14.27
C LYS A 75 -6.98 -20.44 15.72
N SER A 76 -6.66 -19.20 16.03
CA SER A 76 -6.51 -18.70 17.39
C SER A 76 -7.44 -17.52 17.63
N LYS A 77 -7.63 -17.18 18.89
CA LYS A 77 -8.27 -15.92 19.28
C LYS A 77 -7.18 -14.90 19.59
N ASP A 78 -7.34 -13.67 19.13
CA ASP A 78 -6.54 -12.56 19.60
C ASP A 78 -7.22 -11.92 20.82
N ASP A 79 -6.76 -12.27 22.01
CA ASP A 79 -7.32 -11.76 23.28
C ASP A 79 -7.01 -10.29 23.55
N SER A 80 -6.15 -9.65 22.74
CA SER A 80 -5.91 -8.20 22.85
C SER A 80 -6.96 -7.36 22.11
N LEU A 81 -7.78 -7.99 21.26
CA LEU A 81 -8.94 -7.34 20.66
C LEU A 81 -10.15 -7.46 21.61
N ALA A 82 -10.89 -6.36 21.77
CA ALA A 82 -12.08 -6.31 22.61
C ALA A 82 -13.28 -7.07 22.01
N TYR A 83 -13.15 -7.54 20.77
CA TYR A 83 -14.20 -8.18 19.98
C TYR A 83 -14.01 -9.69 19.96
N ASN A 84 -15.12 -10.43 19.86
CA ASN A 84 -15.01 -11.86 19.53
C ASN A 84 -14.37 -11.99 18.14
N ASN A 85 -13.38 -12.86 18.02
CA ASN A 85 -12.61 -12.96 16.80
C ASN A 85 -12.00 -14.35 16.60
N VAL A 86 -11.68 -14.65 15.34
CA VAL A 86 -10.78 -15.71 14.94
C VAL A 86 -9.67 -15.10 14.09
N HIS A 87 -8.43 -15.31 14.52
CA HIS A 87 -7.23 -14.91 13.82
C HIS A 87 -6.54 -16.12 13.20
N ILE A 88 -6.13 -15.98 11.93
CA ILE A 88 -5.34 -16.97 11.20
C ILE A 88 -4.17 -16.25 10.54
N THR A 89 -2.97 -16.82 10.65
CA THR A 89 -1.80 -16.36 9.90
C THR A 89 -1.40 -17.41 8.87
N LYS A 90 -1.25 -17.01 7.61
CA LYS A 90 -0.75 -17.88 6.53
C LYS A 90 0.58 -17.33 6.00
N ARG A 91 1.49 -18.23 5.67
CA ARG A 91 2.76 -17.91 5.02
C ARG A 91 2.82 -18.57 3.66
N GLU A 92 3.03 -17.78 2.62
CA GLU A 92 3.21 -18.23 1.25
C GLU A 92 4.64 -17.90 0.81
N LYS A 93 5.35 -18.90 0.25
CA LYS A 93 6.68 -18.69 -0.31
C LYS A 93 6.54 -18.07 -1.70
N ILE A 94 7.10 -16.86 -1.88
CA ILE A 94 7.15 -16.18 -3.18
C ILE A 94 8.46 -16.51 -3.89
N SER A 95 9.58 -16.49 -3.14
CA SER A 95 10.90 -16.92 -3.59
C SER A 95 11.69 -17.51 -2.42
N ASP A 96 12.94 -17.90 -2.63
CA ASP A 96 13.82 -18.34 -1.53
C ASP A 96 14.09 -17.23 -0.51
N SER A 97 14.05 -15.96 -0.93
CA SER A 97 14.31 -14.79 -0.09
C SER A 97 13.07 -14.03 0.36
N LEU A 98 11.89 -14.31 -0.22
CA LEU A 98 10.66 -13.54 0.01
C LEU A 98 9.48 -14.45 0.33
N HIS A 99 8.77 -14.13 1.42
CA HIS A 99 7.52 -14.77 1.79
C HIS A 99 6.44 -13.70 1.95
N ALA A 100 5.24 -14.00 1.47
CA ALA A 100 4.05 -13.23 1.81
C ALA A 100 3.45 -13.83 3.09
N ILE A 101 3.16 -12.97 4.06
CA ILE A 101 2.50 -13.33 5.32
C ILE A 101 1.15 -12.62 5.33
N SER A 102 0.08 -13.40 5.41
CA SER A 102 -1.28 -12.87 5.47
C SER A 102 -1.88 -13.11 6.85
N SER A 103 -2.36 -12.04 7.49
CA SER A 103 -3.08 -12.07 8.76
C SER A 103 -4.56 -11.87 8.48
N TYR A 104 -5.38 -12.87 8.78
CA TYR A 104 -6.84 -12.84 8.61
C TYR A 104 -7.51 -12.72 9.96
N TYR A 105 -8.26 -11.65 10.17
CA TYR A 105 -9.08 -11.44 11.36
C TYR A 105 -10.54 -11.52 10.96
N PHE A 106 -11.23 -12.57 11.42
CA PHE A 106 -12.69 -12.69 11.37
C PHE A 106 -13.20 -12.11 12.67
N ILE A 107 -14.00 -11.05 12.62
CA ILE A 107 -14.39 -10.27 13.80
C ILE A 107 -15.92 -10.19 13.86
N GLU A 108 -16.48 -10.39 15.05
CA GLU A 108 -17.86 -10.06 15.35
C GLU A 108 -17.99 -8.54 15.51
N ASP A 109 -18.65 -7.88 14.57
CA ASP A 109 -18.87 -6.43 14.64
C ASP A 109 -20.03 -6.05 15.57
N LYS A 110 -20.28 -4.73 15.68
CA LYS A 110 -21.34 -4.17 16.54
C LYS A 110 -22.74 -4.65 16.13
N GLN A 111 -22.94 -5.04 14.88
CA GLN A 111 -24.19 -5.58 14.36
C GLN A 111 -24.25 -7.11 14.46
N LYS A 112 -23.29 -7.75 15.15
CA LYS A 112 -23.17 -9.21 15.29
C LYS A 112 -22.91 -9.94 13.97
N LEU A 113 -22.50 -9.20 12.95
CA LEU A 113 -22.11 -9.72 11.65
C LEU A 113 -20.62 -10.07 11.63
N THR A 114 -20.24 -10.88 10.64
CA THR A 114 -18.84 -11.22 10.43
C THR A 114 -18.18 -10.14 9.57
N THR A 115 -17.25 -9.39 10.15
CA THR A 115 -16.33 -8.51 9.42
C THR A 115 -14.97 -9.18 9.31
N VAL A 116 -14.47 -9.34 8.08
CA VAL A 116 -13.15 -9.93 7.82
C VAL A 116 -12.18 -8.83 7.43
N ILE A 117 -11.06 -8.74 8.15
CA ILE A 117 -9.96 -7.84 7.85
C ILE A 117 -8.72 -8.67 7.51
N CYS A 118 -8.13 -8.44 6.34
CA CYS A 118 -7.01 -9.22 5.82
C CYS A 118 -5.84 -8.29 5.53
N PHE A 119 -4.73 -8.47 6.24
CA PHE A 119 -3.46 -7.79 5.99
C PHE A 119 -2.52 -8.71 5.23
N THR A 120 -1.81 -8.18 4.22
CA THR A 120 -0.75 -8.91 3.54
C THR A 120 0.56 -8.12 3.65
N ASN A 121 1.56 -8.77 4.24
CA ASN A 121 2.88 -8.20 4.48
C ASN A 121 3.96 -9.08 3.83
N TYR A 122 5.05 -8.47 3.38
CA TYR A 122 6.26 -9.20 3.00
C TYR A 122 7.26 -9.34 4.16
N ASP A 123 6.97 -8.66 5.27
CA ASP A 123 7.72 -8.66 6.50
C ASP A 123 6.94 -9.33 7.63
N THR A 124 7.60 -9.53 8.77
CA THR A 124 6.94 -9.94 10.00
C THR A 124 5.80 -8.97 10.33
N PRO A 125 4.55 -9.47 10.44
CA PRO A 125 3.41 -8.63 10.80
C PRO A 125 3.62 -7.93 12.13
N ASN A 126 3.37 -6.62 12.16
CA ASN A 126 3.27 -5.88 13.41
C ASN A 126 1.84 -5.98 13.94
N GLN A 127 1.58 -7.00 14.77
CA GLN A 127 0.24 -7.28 15.30
C GLN A 127 -0.33 -6.09 16.10
N GLN A 128 0.50 -5.33 16.81
CA GLN A 128 0.00 -4.14 17.53
C GLN A 128 -0.55 -3.12 16.54
N PHE A 129 0.16 -2.87 15.44
CA PHE A 129 -0.28 -1.95 14.40
C PHE A 129 -1.53 -2.46 13.68
N GLU A 130 -1.62 -3.76 13.38
CA GLU A 130 -2.84 -4.37 12.81
C GLU A 130 -4.03 -4.17 13.75
N ARG A 131 -3.88 -4.41 15.06
CA ARG A 131 -4.93 -4.17 16.06
C ARG A 131 -5.37 -2.71 16.13
N GLU A 132 -4.44 -1.76 16.04
CA GLU A 132 -4.76 -0.33 15.98
C GLU A 132 -5.65 -0.01 14.78
N LEU A 133 -5.32 -0.53 13.59
CA LEU A 133 -6.13 -0.35 12.37
C LEU A 133 -7.48 -1.07 12.45
N ILE A 134 -7.52 -2.29 12.97
CA ILE A 134 -8.76 -3.05 13.22
C ILE A 134 -9.71 -2.24 14.10
N ASN A 135 -9.21 -1.69 15.22
CA ASN A 135 -10.00 -0.89 16.15
C ASN A 135 -10.49 0.42 15.51
N LEU A 136 -9.81 0.97 14.51
CA LEU A 136 -10.32 2.13 13.77
C LEU A 136 -11.45 1.74 12.82
N ILE A 137 -11.33 0.59 12.16
CA ILE A 137 -12.31 0.09 11.19
C ILE A 137 -13.58 -0.38 11.88
N VAL A 138 -13.47 -1.30 12.85
CA VAL A 138 -14.62 -1.90 13.55
C VAL A 138 -15.38 -0.85 14.38
N GLU A 139 -14.70 0.22 14.80
CA GLU A 139 -15.35 1.31 15.54
C GLU A 139 -15.91 2.43 14.66
N ASP A 140 -15.76 2.35 13.33
CA ASP A 140 -16.14 3.41 12.38
C ASP A 140 -15.47 4.76 12.67
N ARG A 141 -14.18 4.74 13.06
CA ARG A 141 -13.40 5.94 13.45
C ARG A 141 -12.49 6.48 12.35
N LEU A 142 -12.49 5.87 11.16
CA LEU A 142 -11.75 6.40 10.01
C LEU A 142 -12.50 7.60 9.43
N PRO A 143 -11.90 8.80 9.37
CA PRO A 143 -12.59 9.96 8.83
C PRO A 143 -12.76 9.86 7.30
N PRO A 144 -13.77 10.53 6.72
CA PRO A 144 -14.06 10.43 5.29
C PRO A 144 -12.90 10.84 4.37
N ASN A 145 -12.01 11.72 4.83
CA ASN A 145 -10.86 12.20 4.04
C ASN A 145 -9.77 11.14 3.80
N PHE A 146 -9.87 9.96 4.40
CA PHE A 146 -9.00 8.83 4.05
C PHE A 146 -9.51 8.07 2.83
N PHE A 147 -10.77 8.25 2.47
CA PHE A 147 -11.41 7.58 1.35
C PHE A 147 -11.26 8.43 0.09
N GLU A 148 -10.64 7.85 -0.92
CA GLU A 148 -10.61 8.43 -2.26
C GLU A 148 -11.96 8.22 -2.93
N ASP A 149 -12.36 9.18 -3.77
CA ASP A 149 -13.59 9.10 -4.55
C ASP A 149 -13.50 7.99 -5.61
N ASN A 150 -14.61 7.30 -5.83
CA ASN A 150 -14.68 6.24 -6.84
C ASN A 150 -14.55 6.78 -8.28
N GLN A 151 -14.97 8.02 -8.51
CA GLN A 151 -14.70 8.73 -9.75
C GLN A 151 -13.40 9.52 -9.59
N ILE A 152 -12.48 9.35 -10.54
CA ILE A 152 -11.16 9.96 -10.46
C ILE A 152 -11.12 11.20 -11.38
N ASP A 153 -11.35 12.37 -10.81
CA ASP A 153 -11.04 13.66 -11.44
C ASP A 153 -9.59 14.07 -11.16
N SER A 154 -9.08 13.59 -10.03
CA SER A 154 -7.83 14.00 -9.45
C SER A 154 -7.36 12.99 -8.41
N ILE A 155 -6.11 13.12 -8.00
CA ILE A 155 -5.51 12.33 -6.93
C ILE A 155 -4.74 13.19 -5.95
N ASP A 156 -4.62 12.72 -4.72
CA ASP A 156 -3.67 13.23 -3.75
C ASP A 156 -2.36 12.43 -3.81
N PHE A 157 -1.37 12.98 -4.51
CA PHE A 157 -0.03 12.41 -4.55
C PHE A 157 0.84 13.09 -3.49
N ALA A 158 1.04 12.41 -2.35
CA ALA A 158 1.87 12.90 -1.24
C ALA A 158 1.56 14.35 -0.80
N GLY A 159 0.27 14.69 -0.66
CA GLY A 159 -0.20 16.02 -0.24
C GLY A 159 -0.42 17.02 -1.37
N ARG A 160 -0.18 16.64 -2.64
CA ARG A 160 -0.40 17.49 -3.81
C ARG A 160 -1.54 16.94 -4.65
N LYS A 161 -2.56 17.76 -4.89
CA LYS A 161 -3.66 17.43 -5.80
C LYS A 161 -3.18 17.47 -7.26
N ILE A 162 -3.31 16.36 -7.97
CA ILE A 162 -2.97 16.22 -9.40
C ILE A 162 -4.26 16.00 -10.17
N GLN A 163 -4.56 16.88 -11.12
CA GLN A 163 -5.70 16.72 -12.02
C GLN A 163 -5.40 15.64 -13.06
N LEU A 164 -6.36 14.76 -13.29
CA LEU A 164 -6.27 13.66 -14.23
C LEU A 164 -7.27 13.81 -15.37
N SER A 165 -7.07 13.06 -16.45
CA SER A 165 -8.06 12.97 -17.53
C SER A 165 -9.21 12.07 -17.12
N ASN A 166 -10.41 12.35 -17.63
CA ASN A 166 -11.64 11.57 -17.35
C ASN A 166 -11.58 10.08 -17.72
N SER A 167 -10.55 9.64 -18.48
CA SER A 167 -10.34 8.24 -18.84
C SER A 167 -9.52 7.45 -17.84
N CYS A 168 -8.93 8.09 -16.82
CA CYS A 168 -8.20 7.39 -15.77
C CYS A 168 -9.18 6.66 -14.84
N TYR A 169 -8.71 5.62 -14.16
CA TYR A 169 -9.48 4.91 -13.15
C TYR A 169 -8.57 4.27 -12.10
N TRP A 170 -9.13 4.02 -10.92
CA TRP A 170 -8.48 3.25 -9.87
C TRP A 170 -8.42 1.77 -10.25
N THR A 171 -7.23 1.16 -10.19
CA THR A 171 -7.07 -0.30 -10.22
C THR A 171 -6.87 -0.87 -8.82
N ASN A 172 -6.38 -0.06 -7.89
CA ASN A 172 -6.26 -0.32 -6.46
C ASN A 172 -6.14 1.02 -5.68
N VAL A 173 -6.05 0.98 -4.35
CA VAL A 173 -5.72 2.17 -3.54
C VAL A 173 -4.38 2.72 -4.00
N ASN A 174 -4.31 4.05 -4.17
CA ASN A 174 -3.12 4.74 -4.67
C ASN A 174 -2.55 4.11 -5.95
N THR A 175 -3.39 3.48 -6.79
CA THR A 175 -2.97 2.93 -8.08
C THR A 175 -3.91 3.43 -9.17
N VAL A 176 -3.36 4.24 -10.05
CA VAL A 176 -4.09 4.87 -11.14
C VAL A 176 -3.57 4.35 -12.46
N GLN A 177 -4.49 3.89 -13.29
CA GLN A 177 -4.23 3.58 -14.69
C GLN A 177 -4.93 4.60 -15.58
N CYS A 178 -4.18 5.21 -16.50
CA CYS A 178 -4.70 6.08 -17.54
C CYS A 178 -4.41 5.43 -18.90
N PRO A 179 -5.41 4.87 -19.60
CA PRO A 179 -5.20 4.16 -20.86
C PRO A 179 -4.40 4.99 -21.87
N TYR A 180 -3.31 4.40 -22.40
CA TYR A 180 -2.36 5.03 -23.33
C TYR A 180 -1.55 6.22 -22.77
N LEU A 181 -1.63 6.48 -21.46
CA LEU A 181 -1.00 7.61 -20.79
C LEU A 181 -0.15 7.17 -19.58
N GLY A 182 0.01 5.87 -19.37
CA GLY A 182 0.74 5.26 -18.26
C GLY A 182 -0.11 4.83 -17.07
N GLU A 183 0.57 4.20 -16.11
CA GLU A 183 0.05 3.73 -14.84
C GLU A 183 1.05 4.09 -13.73
N MET A 184 0.55 4.40 -12.54
CA MET A 184 1.41 4.51 -11.36
C MET A 184 0.72 4.01 -10.10
N ASN A 185 1.49 3.38 -9.24
CA ASN A 185 1.13 3.17 -7.83
C ASN A 185 2.09 3.91 -6.90
N TRP A 186 1.60 4.27 -5.72
CA TRP A 186 2.42 4.82 -4.67
C TRP A 186 1.95 4.42 -3.28
N SER A 187 2.84 4.53 -2.31
CA SER A 187 2.52 4.40 -0.89
C SER A 187 3.29 5.43 -0.09
N LEU A 188 2.70 5.88 1.01
CA LEU A 188 3.32 6.82 1.96
C LEU A 188 3.86 6.03 3.15
N HIS A 189 5.08 6.36 3.58
CA HIS A 189 5.84 5.61 4.58
C HIS A 189 6.31 6.50 5.73
N GLN A 190 6.58 5.88 6.87
CA GLN A 190 7.13 6.57 8.04
C GLN A 190 8.59 6.96 7.83
N THR A 191 9.32 6.13 7.10
CA THR A 191 10.75 6.26 6.88
C THR A 191 11.10 5.97 5.44
N LEU A 192 12.21 6.55 4.97
CA LEU A 192 12.77 6.23 3.66
C LEU A 192 13.12 4.74 3.55
N GLN A 193 13.63 4.12 4.62
CA GLN A 193 13.95 2.70 4.65
C GLN A 193 12.72 1.82 4.34
N SER A 194 11.56 2.15 4.92
CA SER A 194 10.30 1.45 4.65
C SER A 194 9.88 1.63 3.19
N ALA A 195 9.98 2.85 2.63
CA ALA A 195 9.67 3.11 1.22
C ALA A 195 10.58 2.34 0.26
N THR A 196 11.89 2.37 0.49
CA THR A 196 12.88 1.64 -0.32
C THR A 196 12.63 0.14 -0.27
N LYS A 197 12.29 -0.40 0.90
CA LYS A 197 11.98 -1.82 1.05
C LYS A 197 10.70 -2.23 0.32
N ALA A 198 9.66 -1.39 0.34
CA ALA A 198 8.44 -1.64 -0.42
C ALA A 198 8.72 -1.73 -1.93
N ILE A 199 9.55 -0.83 -2.46
CA ILE A 199 10.03 -0.90 -3.85
C ILE A 199 10.76 -2.20 -4.15
N GLN A 200 11.68 -2.62 -3.28
CA GLN A 200 12.44 -3.86 -3.46
C GLN A 200 11.54 -5.10 -3.46
N ASN A 201 10.55 -5.15 -2.56
CA ASN A 201 9.58 -6.22 -2.49
C ASN A 201 8.72 -6.27 -3.77
N GLN A 202 8.17 -5.13 -4.20
CA GLN A 202 7.35 -5.05 -5.41
C GLN A 202 8.13 -5.42 -6.68
N LEU A 203 9.39 -4.98 -6.78
CA LEU A 203 10.28 -5.38 -7.86
C LEU A 203 10.48 -6.90 -7.87
N THR A 204 10.82 -7.49 -6.72
CA THR A 204 11.04 -8.94 -6.58
C THR A 204 9.81 -9.73 -7.02
N VAL A 205 8.62 -9.34 -6.55
CA VAL A 205 7.35 -9.98 -6.93
C VAL A 205 7.10 -9.84 -8.44
N THR A 206 7.39 -8.67 -9.01
CA THR A 206 7.20 -8.42 -10.45
C THR A 206 8.15 -9.25 -11.31
N GLU A 207 9.41 -9.38 -10.91
CA GLU A 207 10.43 -10.17 -11.62
C GLU A 207 10.09 -11.67 -11.66
N LEU A 208 9.35 -12.18 -10.68
CA LEU A 208 8.94 -13.58 -10.59
C LEU A 208 7.65 -13.88 -11.36
N ARG A 209 6.97 -12.85 -11.87
CA ARG A 209 5.68 -13.02 -12.53
C ARG A 209 5.85 -13.78 -13.84
N LYS A 210 5.14 -14.91 -13.97
CA LYS A 210 5.21 -15.77 -15.15
C LYS A 210 4.88 -15.00 -16.43
N GLY A 211 5.70 -15.22 -17.46
CA GLY A 211 5.52 -14.59 -18.78
C GLY A 211 6.19 -13.22 -18.93
N LEU A 212 6.78 -12.66 -17.88
CA LEU A 212 7.65 -11.47 -17.96
C LEU A 212 9.12 -11.88 -18.12
N LYS A 213 9.88 -11.07 -18.88
CA LYS A 213 11.32 -11.20 -19.05
C LYS A 213 11.95 -9.83 -18.90
N ILE A 214 12.95 -9.69 -18.04
CA ILE A 214 13.74 -8.46 -17.96
C ILE A 214 14.61 -8.34 -19.21
N ILE A 215 14.43 -7.27 -19.98
CA ILE A 215 15.27 -6.91 -21.13
C ILE A 215 16.46 -6.08 -20.66
N SER A 216 16.22 -5.09 -19.78
CA SER A 216 17.26 -4.26 -19.19
C SER A 216 16.84 -3.75 -17.83
N LYS A 217 17.83 -3.47 -16.98
CA LYS A 217 17.67 -2.92 -15.63
C LYS A 217 18.82 -1.94 -15.38
N THR A 218 18.50 -0.66 -15.22
CA THR A 218 19.49 0.43 -15.17
C THR A 218 19.06 1.51 -14.19
N GLU A 219 19.99 2.02 -13.40
CA GLU A 219 19.76 3.23 -12.61
C GLU A 219 19.85 4.47 -13.50
N ILE A 220 18.92 5.40 -13.29
CA ILE A 220 18.88 6.67 -14.00
C ILE A 220 18.64 7.83 -13.04
N LYS A 221 19.21 8.98 -13.36
CA LYS A 221 18.93 10.21 -12.62
C LYS A 221 17.60 10.80 -13.07
N VAL A 222 16.79 11.20 -12.11
CA VAL A 222 15.47 11.82 -12.34
C VAL A 222 15.26 12.97 -11.38
N ILE A 223 14.27 13.82 -11.69
CA ILE A 223 13.70 14.77 -10.74
C ILE A 223 12.30 14.25 -10.41
N PHE A 224 12.11 13.78 -9.18
CA PHE A 224 10.85 13.23 -8.70
C PHE A 224 10.21 14.20 -7.71
N GLU A 225 9.08 14.82 -8.08
CA GLU A 225 8.42 15.88 -7.29
C GLU A 225 9.34 17.03 -6.87
N ASN A 226 10.22 17.47 -7.79
CA ASN A 226 11.29 18.46 -7.56
C ASN A 226 12.46 17.98 -6.67
N THR A 227 12.49 16.70 -6.30
CA THR A 227 13.62 16.07 -5.60
C THR A 227 14.53 15.36 -6.60
N PRO A 228 15.79 15.82 -6.81
CA PRO A 228 16.76 15.07 -7.61
C PRO A 228 17.08 13.73 -6.94
N THR A 229 16.89 12.63 -7.67
CA THR A 229 17.04 11.28 -7.13
C THR A 229 17.42 10.27 -8.21
N THR A 230 17.58 9.01 -7.79
CA THR A 230 17.83 7.88 -8.69
C THR A 230 16.60 6.99 -8.75
N ALA A 231 16.13 6.72 -9.96
CA ALA A 231 15.12 5.71 -10.22
C ALA A 231 15.75 4.48 -10.86
N LEU A 232 15.27 3.29 -10.51
CA LEU A 232 15.59 2.07 -11.23
C LEU A 232 14.63 1.94 -12.42
N LYS A 233 15.16 2.07 -13.63
CA LYS A 233 14.45 1.80 -14.87
C LYS A 233 14.56 0.32 -15.23
N VAL A 234 13.42 -0.33 -15.41
CA VAL A 234 13.34 -1.72 -15.88
C VAL A 234 12.52 -1.77 -17.16
N VAL A 235 13.05 -2.45 -18.18
CA VAL A 235 12.32 -2.73 -19.42
C VAL A 235 11.96 -4.20 -19.44
N TYR A 236 10.68 -4.49 -19.51
CA TYR A 236 10.15 -5.83 -19.57
C TYR A 236 9.70 -6.19 -20.98
N GLY A 237 10.11 -7.37 -21.42
CA GLY A 237 9.52 -8.09 -22.54
C GLY A 237 8.59 -9.20 -22.04
N PHE A 238 7.87 -9.81 -22.98
CA PHE A 238 6.89 -10.83 -22.69
C PHE A 238 7.20 -12.15 -23.40
N THR A 239 6.88 -13.26 -22.77
CA THR A 239 7.12 -14.62 -23.26
C THR A 239 5.85 -15.47 -23.17
N GLY A 240 5.82 -16.59 -23.89
CA GLY A 240 4.70 -17.53 -23.88
C GLY A 240 3.37 -16.93 -24.31
N LEU A 241 2.28 -17.37 -23.67
CA LEU A 241 0.92 -16.90 -23.95
C LEU A 241 0.72 -15.40 -23.65
N THR A 242 1.46 -14.86 -22.69
CA THR A 242 1.42 -13.42 -22.36
C THR A 242 1.90 -12.57 -23.53
N ASN A 243 2.90 -13.03 -24.28
CA ASN A 243 3.35 -12.35 -25.50
C ASN A 243 2.26 -12.29 -26.57
N LEU A 244 1.44 -13.35 -26.70
CA LEU A 244 0.34 -13.36 -27.66
C LEU A 244 -0.75 -12.34 -27.27
N ALA A 245 -1.11 -12.27 -25.98
CA ALA A 245 -2.07 -11.29 -25.48
C ALA A 245 -1.57 -9.83 -25.65
N VAL A 246 -0.31 -9.56 -25.29
CA VAL A 246 0.31 -8.23 -25.42
C VAL A 246 0.39 -7.78 -26.88
N LYS A 247 0.69 -8.69 -27.81
CA LYS A 247 0.69 -8.33 -29.25
C LYS A 247 -0.66 -7.85 -29.75
N THR A 248 -1.77 -8.34 -29.19
CA THR A 248 -3.12 -7.89 -29.58
C THR A 248 -3.47 -6.50 -29.06
N SER A 249 -2.80 -6.01 -28.01
CA SER A 249 -2.96 -4.63 -27.53
C SER A 249 -2.07 -3.62 -28.25
N GLY A 250 -1.17 -4.09 -29.13
CA GLY A 250 -0.22 -3.27 -29.87
C GLY A 250 1.06 -2.92 -29.10
N GLY A 251 1.14 -3.22 -27.81
CA GLY A 251 2.36 -3.05 -27.01
C GLY A 251 3.35 -4.18 -27.29
N LYS A 252 4.64 -3.92 -27.11
CA LYS A 252 5.70 -4.95 -27.18
C LYS A 252 6.53 -5.02 -25.90
N THR A 253 6.73 -3.88 -25.26
CA THR A 253 7.49 -3.77 -24.02
C THR A 253 6.77 -2.91 -22.99
N LEU A 254 6.98 -3.25 -21.72
CA LEU A 254 6.51 -2.46 -20.58
C LEU A 254 7.74 -1.83 -19.93
N ILE A 255 7.76 -0.51 -19.81
CA ILE A 255 8.84 0.24 -19.18
C ILE A 255 8.33 0.65 -17.80
N ALA A 256 9.11 0.35 -16.76
CA ALA A 256 8.79 0.71 -15.39
C ALA A 256 9.93 1.49 -14.72
N TYR A 257 9.58 2.45 -13.90
CA TYR A 257 10.47 3.20 -13.02
C TYR A 257 10.08 2.93 -11.59
N TYR A 258 11.06 2.50 -10.80
CA TYR A 258 10.92 2.27 -9.38
C TYR A 258 11.70 3.34 -8.64
N VAL A 259 11.03 4.12 -7.79
CA VAL A 259 11.65 5.22 -7.03
C VAL A 259 11.15 5.23 -5.59
N ALA A 260 12.06 5.50 -4.67
CA ALA A 260 11.72 5.76 -3.28
C ALA A 260 12.50 6.99 -2.79
N ASP A 261 11.78 8.03 -2.37
CA ASP A 261 12.42 9.23 -1.83
C ASP A 261 11.47 10.03 -0.92
N LYS A 262 12.03 11.03 -0.23
CA LYS A 262 11.26 12.05 0.47
C LYS A 262 10.67 13.04 -0.55
N VAL A 263 9.35 13.17 -0.50
CA VAL A 263 8.57 14.15 -1.24
C VAL A 263 7.82 14.99 -0.22
N ARG A 264 8.18 16.28 -0.11
CA ARG A 264 7.64 17.19 0.92
C ARG A 264 7.80 16.57 2.32
N ASP A 265 6.70 16.34 3.02
CA ASP A 265 6.67 15.79 4.39
C ASP A 265 6.45 14.27 4.43
N HIS A 266 6.51 13.59 3.29
CA HIS A 266 6.25 12.16 3.18
C HIS A 266 7.45 11.41 2.59
N TYR A 267 7.67 10.18 3.05
CA TYR A 267 8.50 9.22 2.33
C TYR A 267 7.60 8.43 1.39
N VAL A 268 7.95 8.37 0.11
CA VAL A 268 7.11 7.80 -0.92
C VAL A 268 7.83 6.64 -1.57
N SER A 269 7.18 5.49 -1.68
CA SER A 269 7.51 4.49 -2.69
C SER A 269 6.59 4.71 -3.87
N CYS A 270 7.12 4.70 -5.09
CA CYS A 270 6.32 4.84 -6.30
C CYS A 270 6.86 3.95 -7.42
N VAL A 271 5.96 3.21 -8.05
CA VAL A 271 6.23 2.49 -9.29
C VAL A 271 5.37 3.07 -10.39
N MET A 272 6.04 3.52 -11.44
CA MET A 272 5.47 4.17 -12.60
C MET A 272 5.73 3.27 -13.80
N SER A 273 4.72 2.96 -14.61
CA SER A 273 4.91 2.11 -15.78
C SER A 273 4.08 2.54 -16.98
N PHE A 274 4.51 2.18 -18.18
CA PHE A 274 3.84 2.50 -19.43
C PHE A 274 4.29 1.58 -20.54
N TRP A 275 3.40 1.41 -21.53
CA TRP A 275 3.71 0.62 -22.71
C TRP A 275 4.51 1.44 -23.71
N ASP A 276 5.32 0.77 -24.53
CA ASP A 276 6.05 1.41 -25.63
C ASP A 276 5.17 2.01 -26.72
N ASN A 277 3.87 1.65 -26.75
CA ASN A 277 2.87 2.25 -27.63
C ASN A 277 1.97 3.28 -26.92
N ASP A 278 2.25 3.65 -25.66
CA ASP A 278 1.59 4.78 -25.01
C ASP A 278 2.01 6.11 -25.66
N LYS A 279 1.25 7.18 -25.44
CA LYS A 279 1.62 8.53 -25.87
C LYS A 279 2.85 8.98 -25.07
N ILE A 280 4.00 9.10 -25.73
CA ILE A 280 5.24 9.60 -25.12
C ILE A 280 5.42 11.08 -25.48
N LEU A 281 5.68 11.91 -24.47
CA LEU A 281 5.99 13.33 -24.65
C LEU A 281 7.46 13.52 -25.08
N GLU A 282 7.83 14.73 -25.50
CA GLU A 282 9.22 15.04 -25.93
C GLU A 282 10.27 14.78 -24.84
N ASN A 283 9.86 14.79 -23.57
CA ASN A 283 10.74 14.48 -22.44
C ASN A 283 10.92 12.97 -22.17
N GLY A 284 10.33 12.10 -22.99
CA GLY A 284 10.49 10.66 -22.90
C GLY A 284 9.58 9.96 -21.88
N LEU A 285 8.62 10.67 -21.28
CA LEU A 285 7.64 10.12 -20.35
C LEU A 285 6.21 10.28 -20.90
N PRO A 286 5.28 9.39 -20.53
CA PRO A 286 3.88 9.58 -20.83
C PRO A 286 3.23 10.62 -19.90
N PRO A 287 2.08 11.22 -20.29
CA PRO A 287 1.47 12.34 -19.59
C PRO A 287 1.15 12.14 -18.10
N LEU A 288 0.85 10.91 -17.65
CA LEU A 288 0.63 10.64 -16.22
C LEU A 288 1.94 10.74 -15.44
N LEU A 289 2.99 10.09 -15.92
CA LEU A 289 4.29 10.03 -15.26
C LEU A 289 4.99 11.40 -15.23
N ASP A 290 4.85 12.16 -16.31
CA ASP A 290 5.32 13.55 -16.41
C ASP A 290 4.77 14.46 -15.30
N LYS A 291 3.61 14.13 -14.70
CA LYS A 291 3.04 14.91 -13.59
C LYS A 291 3.89 14.85 -12.33
N VAL A 292 4.70 13.81 -12.15
CA VAL A 292 5.43 13.52 -10.90
C VAL A 292 6.93 13.32 -11.10
N MET A 293 7.39 13.04 -12.31
CA MET A 293 8.79 12.74 -12.61
C MET A 293 9.25 13.40 -13.90
N GLN A 294 10.52 13.81 -13.93
CA GLN A 294 11.23 14.24 -15.13
C GLN A 294 12.52 13.45 -15.27
N LEU A 295 12.90 13.09 -16.51
CA LEU A 295 14.20 12.50 -16.78
C LEU A 295 15.27 13.60 -16.74
N SER A 296 16.33 13.38 -15.95
CA SER A 296 17.48 14.29 -15.96
C SER A 296 18.22 14.13 -17.28
N LYS A 297 18.56 15.25 -17.92
CA LYS A 297 19.43 15.28 -19.10
C LYS A 297 20.87 14.95 -18.74
#